data_AF-A0A174HN46-F1
#
_entry.id   AF-A0A174HN46-F1
#
_cell.length_a   1.000
_cell.length_b   1.000
_cell.length_c   1.000
_cell.angle_alpha   90.00
_cell.angle_beta   90.00
_cell.angle_gamma   90.00
#
_symmetry.space_group_name_H-M   'P 1'
#
loop_
_entity.id
_entity.type
_entity.pdbx_description
1 polymer ?
#
loop_
_entity_poly.entity_id
_entity_poly.type
_entity_poly.pdbx_seq_one_letter_code
_entity_poly.pdbx_strand_id
1 'polypeptide(L)'
;MKKRFLSVLLTLFMVLMMLPTTAYADTAYCDICGKEVDIDYSNYEYLNAQFHQRSGYCQECGSFVAKPRSEHNWSGTATCTSGQTCTVCGGTSNPRGHAYESTVTIEPTCTTDGVRTYVCKNDSSHTYTEPIPAAGHNLEKAEKKDAGCTEAGYEAYWRCQTCKKLFSDEAGTVEIINPIEIKATGHDLKAVKRKEAGCTKDGYEAYWRCQTCKKLFSDEAGTVEIINPIEIKATGHDLKAVKRKEAGCTEDGHETYWRCQTCKKLFSDAAGTVEISNPTAIKATGHNLEKVEKKEAGCTEDGHETYWKCNTCKKLFSDEAGTVEISNPTAIKATGHNLEKVEKKDAGCAEDGHETYWRCQTCKKLFSDAAGTVEISNPTAIKATGHNLEKVEKKDAGCTEDGHETYWKCNTCKKLFSDEAGTVEISNPTAIKATGHNLKKVEKKDATATEEGNSTYWFCDKCNKYFSDAKAETEIKKEDTVLAKLSTVNKKETEASSAKTANATKVTSTTDKTTKSSPKTGDSTDVQLYVILMLVSIGAAAGAGAKRKLKTQR
;
A
#
# COMPACT_ATOMS: atom_id res chain seq x y z
N MET A 1 20.53 50.40 -157.29
CA MET A 1 21.37 50.79 -158.46
C MET A 1 20.80 50.19 -159.75
N LYS A 2 21.21 50.66 -160.94
CA LYS A 2 20.53 50.37 -162.23
C LYS A 2 20.64 48.88 -162.63
N LYS A 3 19.52 48.21 -162.93
CA LYS A 3 19.46 46.76 -163.28
C LYS A 3 20.40 46.33 -164.42
N ARG A 4 20.73 47.23 -165.37
CA ARG A 4 21.69 46.96 -166.45
C ARG A 4 23.12 46.67 -165.94
N PHE A 5 23.56 47.28 -164.84
CA PHE A 5 24.86 46.96 -164.24
C PHE A 5 24.88 45.54 -163.65
N LEU A 6 23.82 45.14 -162.95
CA LEU A 6 23.73 43.81 -162.35
C LEU A 6 23.71 42.70 -163.42
N SER A 7 23.02 42.93 -164.55
CA SER A 7 23.01 41.98 -165.68
C SER A 7 24.40 41.80 -166.30
N VAL A 8 25.15 42.90 -166.51
CA VAL A 8 26.52 42.84 -167.03
C VAL A 8 27.45 42.14 -166.03
N LEU A 9 27.31 42.42 -164.72
CA LEU A 9 28.10 41.77 -163.68
C LEU A 9 27.83 40.26 -163.63
N LEU A 10 26.57 39.82 -163.73
CA LEU A 10 26.19 38.41 -163.75
C LEU A 10 26.70 37.68 -165.00
N THR A 11 26.64 38.30 -166.18
CA THR A 11 27.27 37.71 -167.38
C THR A 11 28.79 37.63 -167.25
N LEU A 12 29.43 38.62 -166.64
CA LEU A 12 30.88 38.58 -166.40
C LEU A 12 31.25 37.48 -165.38
N PHE A 13 30.43 37.29 -164.34
CA PHE A 13 30.64 36.24 -163.32
C PHE A 13 30.41 34.83 -163.87
N MET A 14 29.39 34.63 -164.72
CA MET A 14 29.19 33.35 -165.41
C MET A 14 30.30 33.06 -166.42
N VAL A 15 30.83 34.06 -167.12
CA VAL A 15 32.00 33.90 -167.99
C VAL A 15 33.26 33.57 -167.18
N LEU A 16 33.45 34.15 -165.99
CA LEU A 16 34.53 33.74 -165.08
C LEU A 16 34.34 32.30 -164.55
N MET A 17 33.12 31.88 -164.25
CA MET A 17 32.80 30.50 -163.83
C MET A 17 32.80 29.48 -164.99
N MET A 18 32.91 29.94 -166.24
CA MET A 18 33.14 29.11 -167.43
C MET A 18 34.55 29.26 -168.00
N LEU A 19 35.47 29.91 -167.28
CA LEU A 19 36.87 29.57 -167.41
C LEU A 19 37.01 28.09 -167.00
N PRO A 20 37.58 27.21 -167.84
CA PRO A 20 37.88 25.87 -167.38
C PRO A 20 38.84 25.98 -166.19
N THR A 21 38.51 25.33 -165.09
CA THR A 21 39.50 25.03 -164.06
C THR A 21 40.55 24.18 -164.73
N THR A 22 41.66 24.79 -165.14
CA THR A 22 42.83 24.06 -165.63
C THR A 22 43.19 23.09 -164.53
N ALA A 23 42.99 21.79 -164.78
CA ALA A 23 43.54 20.76 -163.94
C ALA A 23 45.05 20.93 -164.03
N TYR A 24 45.64 21.56 -163.01
CA TYR A 24 47.06 21.56 -162.81
C TYR A 24 47.43 20.10 -162.61
N ALA A 25 47.94 19.46 -163.66
CA ALA A 25 48.69 18.24 -163.49
C ALA A 25 49.85 18.60 -162.55
N ASP A 26 49.93 17.94 -161.41
CA ASP A 26 51.08 18.09 -160.52
C ASP A 26 52.30 17.61 -161.32
N THR A 27 53.18 18.54 -161.70
CA THR A 27 54.44 18.20 -162.34
C THR A 27 55.50 17.90 -161.29
N ALA A 28 56.37 16.93 -161.59
CA ALA A 28 57.60 16.72 -160.83
C ALA A 28 58.75 16.37 -161.76
N TYR A 29 59.97 16.64 -161.30
CA TYR A 29 61.18 16.22 -162.00
C TYR A 29 61.33 14.69 -161.91
N CYS A 30 61.48 14.03 -163.07
CA CYS A 30 61.76 12.61 -163.14
C CYS A 30 63.23 12.38 -163.51
N ASP A 31 64.02 11.86 -162.57
CA ASP A 31 65.46 11.60 -162.74
C ASP A 31 65.78 10.65 -163.91
N ILE A 32 64.84 9.80 -164.32
CA ILE A 32 65.00 8.88 -165.46
C ILE A 32 64.71 9.57 -166.80
N CYS A 33 63.74 10.48 -166.86
CA CYS A 33 63.45 11.27 -168.07
C CYS A 33 64.31 12.53 -168.19
N GLY A 34 64.97 12.97 -167.12
CA GLY A 34 65.83 14.16 -167.08
C GLY A 34 65.08 15.51 -167.16
N LYS A 35 63.77 15.51 -166.94
CA LYS A 35 62.87 16.68 -167.10
C LYS A 35 61.69 16.64 -166.13
N GLU A 36 60.98 17.75 -166.03
CA GLU A 36 59.63 17.77 -165.46
C GLU A 36 58.66 16.96 -166.33
N VAL A 37 57.78 16.21 -165.67
CA VAL A 37 56.76 15.34 -166.27
C VAL A 37 55.46 15.43 -165.46
N ASP A 38 54.33 15.14 -166.11
CA ASP A 38 53.05 14.92 -165.44
C ASP A 38 53.10 13.63 -164.61
N ILE A 39 52.50 13.67 -163.41
CA ILE A 39 52.45 12.54 -162.47
C ILE A 39 51.08 11.83 -162.60
N ASP A 40 51.07 10.56 -163.02
CA ASP A 40 49.93 9.68 -162.79
C ASP A 40 50.04 8.98 -161.42
N TYR A 41 48.91 8.81 -160.76
CA TYR A 41 48.85 9.13 -159.34
C TYR A 41 47.82 8.24 -158.65
N SER A 42 48.29 7.26 -157.86
CA SER A 42 47.49 6.12 -157.43
C SER A 42 46.26 6.48 -156.58
N ASN A 43 45.40 5.49 -156.37
CA ASN A 43 44.45 5.48 -155.26
C ASN A 43 45.17 5.69 -153.92
N TYR A 44 44.45 6.22 -152.93
CA TYR A 44 44.97 6.49 -151.60
C TYR A 44 45.00 5.24 -150.72
N GLU A 45 46.15 4.99 -150.10
CA GLU A 45 46.40 3.94 -149.11
C GLU A 45 46.37 4.54 -147.69
N TYR A 46 45.81 3.81 -146.73
CA TYR A 46 45.96 4.14 -145.32
C TYR A 46 47.43 3.96 -144.88
N LEU A 47 48.04 4.99 -144.27
CA LEU A 47 49.42 4.92 -143.76
C LEU A 47 49.45 4.79 -142.22
N ASN A 48 48.75 5.68 -141.52
CA ASN A 48 48.66 5.68 -140.05
C ASN A 48 47.41 6.46 -139.59
N ALA A 49 47.23 6.63 -138.28
CA ALA A 49 46.04 7.26 -137.70
C ALA A 49 45.83 8.74 -138.09
N GLN A 50 46.84 9.43 -138.63
CA GLN A 50 46.77 10.84 -139.04
C GLN A 50 46.68 11.00 -140.56
N PHE A 51 47.41 10.18 -141.33
CA PHE A 51 47.59 10.36 -142.77
C PHE A 51 47.23 9.13 -143.62
N HIS A 52 46.71 9.39 -144.81
CA HIS A 52 46.81 8.51 -145.97
C HIS A 52 47.91 8.99 -146.92
N GLN A 53 48.30 8.13 -147.86
CA GLN A 53 49.34 8.40 -148.86
C GLN A 53 48.91 7.86 -150.23
N ARG A 54 49.52 8.35 -151.32
CA ARG A 54 49.37 7.78 -152.67
C ARG A 54 50.71 7.78 -153.38
N SER A 55 50.97 6.81 -154.24
CA SER A 55 52.18 6.75 -155.06
C SER A 55 51.98 7.53 -156.36
N GLY A 56 52.89 8.45 -156.65
CA GLY A 56 52.98 9.16 -157.93
C GLY A 56 54.06 8.56 -158.81
N TYR A 57 53.74 8.35 -160.08
CA TYR A 57 54.56 7.75 -161.11
C TYR A 57 54.67 8.69 -162.32
N CYS A 58 55.82 8.70 -162.98
CA CYS A 58 56.03 9.41 -164.24
C CYS A 58 55.10 8.85 -165.32
N GLN A 59 54.24 9.69 -165.91
CA GLN A 59 53.29 9.24 -166.95
C GLN A 59 53.99 8.74 -168.23
N GLU A 60 55.23 9.16 -168.49
CA GLU A 60 55.99 8.75 -169.70
C GLU A 60 56.76 7.42 -169.56
N CYS A 61 57.27 7.09 -168.37
CA CYS A 61 58.15 5.93 -168.17
C CYS A 61 57.75 5.00 -167.02
N GLY A 62 56.68 5.32 -166.27
CA GLY A 62 56.17 4.51 -165.16
C GLY A 62 57.06 4.47 -163.90
N SER A 63 58.17 5.21 -163.87
CA SER A 63 59.04 5.28 -162.69
C SER A 63 58.30 5.94 -161.52
N PHE A 64 58.47 5.43 -160.31
CA PHE A 64 58.02 6.13 -159.11
C PHE A 64 58.75 7.48 -158.96
N VAL A 65 58.02 8.54 -158.65
CA VAL A 65 58.56 9.92 -158.51
C VAL A 65 58.24 10.52 -157.13
N ALA A 66 57.04 10.27 -156.58
CA ALA A 66 56.61 10.89 -155.32
C ALA A 66 55.71 9.98 -154.48
N LYS A 67 55.69 10.17 -153.15
CA LYS A 67 54.65 9.58 -152.28
C LYS A 67 54.09 10.62 -151.30
N PRO A 68 53.30 11.60 -151.77
CA PRO A 68 52.68 12.61 -150.90
C PRO A 68 51.77 11.97 -149.85
N ARG A 69 51.61 12.69 -148.74
CA ARG A 69 50.77 12.33 -147.60
C ARG A 69 49.74 13.43 -147.36
N SER A 70 48.54 13.04 -146.98
CA SER A 70 47.43 13.96 -146.72
C SER A 70 46.64 13.48 -145.51
N GLU A 71 46.09 14.42 -144.74
CA GLU A 71 45.34 14.09 -143.52
C GLU A 71 44.03 13.38 -143.83
N HIS A 72 43.61 12.48 -142.95
CA HIS A 72 42.35 11.75 -143.12
C HIS A 72 41.12 12.66 -143.01
N ASN A 73 40.34 12.73 -144.09
CA ASN A 73 38.98 13.24 -144.04
C ASN A 73 38.06 12.14 -143.47
N TRP A 74 37.62 12.30 -142.23
CA TRP A 74 36.87 11.31 -141.45
C TRP A 74 35.35 11.47 -141.57
N SER A 75 34.63 10.35 -141.76
CA SER A 75 33.17 10.34 -141.82
C SER A 75 32.52 10.52 -140.43
N GLY A 76 31.93 11.68 -140.17
CA GLY A 76 31.17 11.93 -138.94
C GLY A 76 32.04 11.87 -137.67
N THR A 77 31.48 11.33 -136.59
CA THR A 77 32.13 11.20 -135.27
C THR A 77 32.19 9.75 -134.80
N ALA A 78 33.30 9.34 -134.18
CA ALA A 78 33.44 8.00 -133.59
C ALA A 78 32.47 7.79 -132.41
N THR A 79 31.89 6.59 -132.33
CA THR A 79 30.96 6.18 -131.26
C THR A 79 31.71 5.45 -130.14
N CYS A 80 30.99 4.95 -129.12
CA CYS A 80 31.60 4.10 -128.09
C CYS A 80 32.19 2.79 -128.67
N THR A 81 31.55 2.22 -129.69
CA THR A 81 31.82 0.85 -130.20
C THR A 81 32.34 0.81 -131.63
N SER A 82 32.22 1.89 -132.40
CA SER A 82 32.73 2.02 -133.77
C SER A 82 33.56 3.30 -133.96
N GLY A 83 34.63 3.19 -134.75
CA GLY A 83 35.42 4.34 -135.22
C GLY A 83 34.79 5.06 -136.40
N GLN A 84 35.48 6.08 -136.92
CA GLN A 84 35.15 6.74 -138.18
C GLN A 84 35.83 6.00 -139.35
N THR A 85 35.32 6.18 -140.56
CA THR A 85 35.97 5.71 -141.80
C THR A 85 36.51 6.90 -142.58
N CYS A 86 37.71 6.80 -143.16
CA CYS A 86 38.21 7.85 -144.03
C CYS A 86 37.51 7.78 -145.39
N THR A 87 36.90 8.89 -145.82
CA THR A 87 36.14 8.97 -147.08
C THR A 87 37.00 8.84 -148.34
N VAL A 88 38.33 8.92 -148.18
CA VAL A 88 39.31 8.94 -149.28
C VAL A 88 40.05 7.60 -149.43
N CYS A 89 40.44 6.95 -148.33
CA CYS A 89 41.24 5.71 -148.35
C CYS A 89 40.54 4.48 -147.72
N GLY A 90 39.34 4.63 -147.16
CA GLY A 90 38.57 3.53 -146.54
C GLY A 90 39.13 3.00 -145.21
N GLY A 91 40.30 3.44 -144.75
CA GLY A 91 40.84 3.08 -143.43
C GLY A 91 39.98 3.59 -142.27
N THR A 92 40.05 2.93 -141.12
CA THR A 92 39.21 3.23 -139.95
C THR A 92 40.00 3.79 -138.76
N SER A 93 39.39 4.70 -138.00
CA SER A 93 39.92 5.14 -136.70
C SER A 93 39.49 4.20 -135.57
N ASN A 94 40.07 4.35 -134.38
CA ASN A 94 39.63 3.60 -133.20
C ASN A 94 38.27 4.12 -132.68
N PRO A 95 37.40 3.26 -132.11
CA PRO A 95 36.25 3.71 -131.33
C PRO A 95 36.66 4.61 -130.16
N ARG A 96 35.73 5.46 -129.69
CA ARG A 96 35.95 6.35 -128.55
C ARG A 96 35.95 5.60 -127.20
N GLY A 97 35.44 4.38 -127.16
CA GLY A 97 35.26 3.58 -125.95
C GLY A 97 34.14 4.09 -125.06
N HIS A 98 33.80 3.31 -124.04
CA HIS A 98 32.86 3.76 -123.00
C HIS A 98 33.60 4.54 -121.90
N ALA A 99 33.04 5.69 -121.52
CA ALA A 99 33.49 6.48 -120.38
C ALA A 99 32.36 6.50 -119.35
N TYR A 100 32.23 5.44 -118.56
CA TYR A 100 31.16 5.29 -117.56
C TYR A 100 31.39 6.19 -116.34
N GLU A 101 30.33 6.86 -115.89
CA GLU A 101 30.25 7.45 -114.54
C GLU A 101 29.15 6.75 -113.74
N SER A 102 29.40 6.55 -112.44
CA SER A 102 28.46 5.88 -111.54
C SER A 102 27.74 6.87 -110.63
N THR A 103 26.43 6.74 -110.49
CA THR A 103 25.64 7.39 -109.44
C THR A 103 24.91 6.35 -108.59
N VAL A 104 24.67 6.65 -107.32
CA VAL A 104 23.72 5.88 -106.50
C VAL A 104 22.33 6.41 -106.84
N THR A 105 21.46 5.53 -107.35
CA THR A 105 20.09 5.88 -107.79
C THR A 105 19.03 5.38 -106.82
N ILE A 106 19.35 4.37 -106.01
CA ILE A 106 18.59 3.95 -104.84
C ILE A 106 19.59 3.72 -103.70
N GLU A 107 19.42 4.37 -102.56
CA GLU A 107 20.26 4.11 -101.38
C GLU A 107 19.86 2.79 -100.70
N PRO A 108 20.82 1.98 -100.21
CA PRO A 108 20.51 0.75 -99.48
C PRO A 108 19.83 1.08 -98.15
N THR A 109 18.79 0.32 -97.80
CA THR A 109 18.18 0.37 -96.46
C THR A 109 18.77 -0.72 -95.57
N CYS A 110 18.26 -0.89 -94.35
CA CYS A 110 18.68 -1.99 -93.47
C CYS A 110 18.37 -3.38 -94.06
N THR A 111 17.35 -3.52 -94.92
CA THR A 111 16.81 -4.81 -95.38
C THR A 111 16.59 -4.90 -96.88
N THR A 112 16.83 -3.81 -97.64
CA THR A 112 16.73 -3.79 -99.10
C THR A 112 18.01 -3.25 -99.71
N ASP A 113 18.53 -3.96 -100.70
CA ASP A 113 19.67 -3.50 -101.49
C ASP A 113 19.35 -2.16 -102.17
N GLY A 114 20.38 -1.31 -102.25
CA GLY A 114 20.38 -0.12 -103.09
C GLY A 114 20.79 -0.45 -104.53
N VAL A 115 20.86 0.57 -105.37
CA VAL A 115 21.25 0.45 -106.78
C VAL A 115 22.26 1.52 -107.13
N ARG A 116 23.38 1.09 -107.73
CA ARG A 116 24.32 1.96 -108.45
C ARG A 116 24.03 1.84 -109.94
N THR A 117 23.90 2.97 -110.62
CA THR A 117 23.71 3.04 -112.08
C THR A 117 24.95 3.64 -112.72
N TYR A 118 25.43 3.01 -113.78
CA TYR A 118 26.58 3.44 -114.57
C TYR A 118 26.11 3.92 -115.94
N VAL A 119 26.39 5.16 -116.30
CA VAL A 119 25.97 5.76 -117.59
C VAL A 119 27.21 6.25 -118.34
N CYS A 120 27.30 5.94 -119.63
CA CYS A 120 28.44 6.38 -120.45
C CYS A 120 28.33 7.85 -120.85
N LYS A 121 29.33 8.68 -120.52
CA LYS A 121 29.40 10.11 -120.92
C LYS A 121 29.48 10.32 -122.43
N ASN A 122 29.97 9.32 -123.18
CA ASN A 122 30.07 9.38 -124.64
C ASN A 122 28.74 9.01 -125.34
N ASP A 123 27.83 8.32 -124.64
CA ASP A 123 26.53 7.87 -125.18
C ASP A 123 25.62 7.42 -124.03
N SER A 124 24.59 8.22 -123.71
CA SER A 124 23.69 7.97 -122.58
C SER A 124 22.76 6.76 -122.75
N SER A 125 22.68 6.14 -123.95
CA SER A 125 21.94 4.89 -124.13
C SER A 125 22.68 3.68 -123.56
N HIS A 126 24.01 3.76 -123.42
CA HIS A 126 24.82 2.72 -122.80
C HIS A 126 24.82 2.88 -121.28
N THR A 127 24.00 2.06 -120.62
CA THR A 127 23.78 2.03 -119.17
C THR A 127 23.76 0.61 -118.61
N TYR A 128 24.22 0.42 -117.37
CA TYR A 128 24.04 -0.81 -116.59
C TYR A 128 23.91 -0.50 -115.09
N THR A 129 23.48 -1.49 -114.31
CA THR A 129 23.27 -1.35 -112.86
C THR A 129 23.93 -2.46 -112.05
N GLU A 130 24.38 -2.12 -110.84
CA GLU A 130 24.87 -3.06 -109.84
C GLU A 130 24.08 -2.89 -108.52
N PRO A 131 23.76 -3.99 -107.80
CA PRO A 131 23.17 -3.90 -106.48
C PRO A 131 24.21 -3.40 -105.46
N ILE A 132 23.75 -2.57 -104.53
CA ILE A 132 24.50 -2.17 -103.33
C ILE A 132 23.90 -2.98 -102.17
N PRO A 133 24.62 -3.92 -101.54
CA PRO A 133 24.06 -4.73 -100.47
C PRO A 133 23.41 -3.89 -99.36
N ALA A 134 22.28 -4.38 -98.82
CA ALA A 134 21.58 -3.76 -97.71
C ALA A 134 22.53 -3.47 -96.53
N ALA A 135 22.37 -2.30 -95.91
CA ALA A 135 23.26 -1.79 -94.87
C ALA A 135 23.17 -2.54 -93.52
N GLY A 136 22.22 -3.48 -93.40
CA GLY A 136 21.96 -4.22 -92.17
C GLY A 136 21.39 -3.35 -91.04
N HIS A 137 21.23 -3.96 -89.87
CA HIS A 137 20.78 -3.26 -88.66
C HIS A 137 21.97 -2.89 -87.77
N ASN A 138 22.26 -1.59 -87.64
CA ASN A 138 23.11 -1.07 -86.57
C ASN A 138 22.32 -1.11 -85.25
N LEU A 139 22.53 -2.13 -84.42
CA LEU A 139 21.73 -2.42 -83.22
C LEU A 139 22.40 -1.92 -81.94
N GLU A 140 21.65 -1.20 -81.11
CA GLU A 140 21.99 -0.88 -79.72
C GLU A 140 21.17 -1.77 -78.78
N LYS A 141 21.82 -2.47 -77.84
CA LYS A 141 21.14 -3.35 -76.88
C LYS A 141 20.62 -2.54 -75.68
N ALA A 142 19.33 -2.67 -75.39
CA ALA A 142 18.74 -2.32 -74.11
C ALA A 142 18.80 -3.53 -73.19
N GLU A 143 19.44 -3.38 -72.03
CA GLU A 143 19.48 -4.43 -71.01
C GLU A 143 18.12 -4.67 -70.37
N LYS A 144 17.93 -5.89 -69.85
CA LYS A 144 16.72 -6.31 -69.14
C LYS A 144 16.44 -5.36 -67.96
N LYS A 145 15.20 -4.88 -67.83
CA LYS A 145 14.69 -4.26 -66.61
C LYS A 145 13.85 -5.28 -65.86
N ASP A 146 14.32 -5.78 -64.72
CA ASP A 146 13.50 -6.63 -63.85
C ASP A 146 12.24 -5.90 -63.34
N ALA A 147 11.16 -6.66 -63.16
CA ALA A 147 9.88 -6.12 -62.70
C ALA A 147 9.90 -5.82 -61.19
N GLY A 148 9.31 -4.69 -60.80
CA GLY A 148 9.11 -4.34 -59.39
C GLY A 148 7.87 -5.02 -58.80
N CYS A 149 7.45 -4.56 -57.63
CA CYS A 149 6.15 -4.96 -57.06
C CYS A 149 4.96 -4.36 -57.83
N THR A 150 5.12 -3.14 -58.31
CA THR A 150 4.06 -2.33 -58.96
C THR A 150 4.41 -1.93 -60.40
N GLU A 151 5.69 -1.71 -60.70
CA GLU A 151 6.15 -1.46 -62.06
C GLU A 151 6.41 -2.76 -62.82
N ALA A 152 5.91 -2.85 -64.04
CA ALA A 152 6.34 -3.87 -64.99
C ALA A 152 7.81 -3.65 -65.39
N GLY A 153 8.48 -4.77 -65.67
CA GLY A 153 9.79 -4.85 -66.28
C GLY A 153 9.69 -5.15 -67.77
N TYR A 154 10.83 -5.39 -68.40
CA TYR A 154 10.93 -5.90 -69.77
C TYR A 154 12.18 -6.75 -69.95
N GLU A 155 12.07 -7.79 -70.80
CA GLU A 155 13.24 -8.53 -71.25
C GLU A 155 14.16 -7.69 -72.12
N ALA A 156 15.43 -8.08 -72.21
CA ALA A 156 16.42 -7.39 -73.04
C ALA A 156 15.99 -7.38 -74.52
N TYR A 157 16.26 -6.27 -75.21
CA TYR A 157 15.90 -6.07 -76.62
C TYR A 157 16.93 -5.23 -77.34
N TRP A 158 16.93 -5.26 -78.67
CA TRP A 158 17.84 -4.48 -79.50
C TRP A 158 17.06 -3.42 -80.29
N ARG A 159 17.61 -2.23 -80.43
CA ARG A 159 17.03 -1.11 -81.20
C ARG A 159 17.95 -0.72 -82.34
N CYS A 160 17.44 -0.79 -83.57
CA CYS A 160 18.22 -0.34 -84.71
C CYS A 160 18.34 1.19 -84.72
N GLN A 161 19.55 1.74 -84.71
CA GLN A 161 19.77 3.18 -84.72
C GLN A 161 19.47 3.82 -86.08
N THR A 162 19.47 3.05 -87.17
CA THR A 162 19.12 3.53 -88.51
C THR A 162 17.60 3.64 -88.69
N CYS A 163 16.86 2.54 -88.55
CA CYS A 163 15.40 2.50 -88.82
C CYS A 163 14.51 2.61 -87.56
N LYS A 164 15.09 2.72 -86.37
CA LYS A 164 14.42 2.85 -85.04
C LYS A 164 13.49 1.71 -84.61
N LYS A 165 13.31 0.68 -85.44
CA LYS A 165 12.66 -0.61 -85.13
C LYS A 165 13.34 -1.34 -83.96
N LEU A 166 12.57 -2.20 -83.28
CA LEU A 166 13.02 -3.04 -82.17
C LEU A 166 13.10 -4.50 -82.60
N PHE A 167 14.00 -5.26 -81.99
CA PHE A 167 14.28 -6.67 -82.28
C PHE A 167 14.49 -7.45 -80.98
N SER A 168 14.16 -8.75 -81.00
CA SER A 168 14.35 -9.66 -79.85
C SER A 168 15.68 -10.44 -79.90
N ASP A 169 16.51 -10.21 -80.91
CA ASP A 169 17.77 -10.90 -81.16
C ASP A 169 18.88 -9.94 -81.63
N GLU A 170 20.14 -10.34 -81.37
CA GLU A 170 21.35 -9.59 -81.72
C GLU A 170 21.64 -9.57 -83.24
N ALA A 171 21.01 -10.45 -84.04
CA ALA A 171 21.14 -10.45 -85.49
C ALA A 171 20.13 -9.53 -86.19
N GLY A 172 19.14 -8.98 -85.46
CA GLY A 172 18.11 -8.10 -86.02
C GLY A 172 17.13 -8.83 -86.95
N THR A 173 16.86 -10.11 -86.68
CA THR A 173 16.05 -10.97 -87.57
C THR A 173 14.58 -11.08 -87.14
N VAL A 174 14.28 -10.91 -85.86
CA VAL A 174 12.93 -11.00 -85.28
C VAL A 174 12.50 -9.62 -84.77
N GLU A 175 11.85 -8.87 -85.65
CA GLU A 175 11.26 -7.56 -85.35
C GLU A 175 10.12 -7.67 -84.32
N ILE A 176 10.14 -6.79 -83.32
CA ILE A 176 9.10 -6.70 -82.28
C ILE A 176 8.51 -5.29 -82.24
N ILE A 177 7.20 -5.18 -81.95
CA ILE A 177 6.50 -3.89 -81.85
C ILE A 177 6.86 -3.17 -80.56
N ASN A 178 6.97 -3.92 -79.46
CA ASN A 178 7.33 -3.46 -78.11
C ASN A 178 8.26 -4.49 -77.45
N PRO A 179 9.05 -4.10 -76.43
CA PRO A 179 9.75 -5.05 -75.57
C PRO A 179 8.80 -6.06 -74.92
N ILE A 180 9.29 -7.27 -74.64
CA ILE A 180 8.49 -8.31 -73.96
C ILE A 180 8.30 -7.90 -72.50
N GLU A 181 7.05 -7.62 -72.12
CA GLU A 181 6.69 -7.13 -70.79
C GLU A 181 6.82 -8.21 -69.71
N ILE A 182 7.63 -7.94 -68.68
CA ILE A 182 7.69 -8.75 -67.47
C ILE A 182 6.66 -8.17 -66.49
N LYS A 183 5.59 -8.92 -66.21
CA LYS A 183 4.52 -8.45 -65.31
C LYS A 183 5.07 -8.15 -63.90
N ALA A 184 4.53 -7.10 -63.30
CA ALA A 184 4.87 -6.71 -61.92
C ALA A 184 4.64 -7.90 -60.96
N THR A 185 5.59 -8.10 -60.04
CA THR A 185 5.61 -9.27 -59.13
C THR A 185 4.55 -9.22 -58.03
N GLY A 186 3.83 -8.11 -57.89
CA GLY A 186 2.91 -7.86 -56.78
C GLY A 186 3.64 -7.64 -55.46
N HIS A 187 2.90 -7.66 -54.35
CA HIS A 187 3.46 -7.54 -53.01
C HIS A 187 3.41 -8.89 -52.28
N ASP A 188 4.57 -9.44 -51.92
CA ASP A 188 4.67 -10.53 -50.93
C ASP A 188 4.35 -9.98 -49.53
N LEU A 189 3.08 -10.02 -49.15
CA LEU A 189 2.55 -9.35 -47.96
C LEU A 189 2.52 -10.27 -46.73
N LYS A 190 3.33 -9.94 -45.73
CA LYS A 190 3.27 -10.58 -44.42
C LYS A 190 2.39 -9.77 -43.47
N ALA A 191 1.30 -10.37 -43.00
CA ALA A 191 0.42 -9.77 -42.01
C ALA A 191 1.12 -9.59 -40.65
N VAL A 192 0.99 -8.40 -40.08
CA VAL A 192 1.33 -8.06 -38.69
C VAL A 192 0.02 -7.88 -37.94
N LYS A 193 -0.20 -8.73 -36.92
CA LYS A 193 -1.43 -8.72 -36.13
C LYS A 193 -1.56 -7.42 -35.34
N ARG A 194 -2.80 -6.96 -35.15
CA ARG A 194 -3.16 -5.84 -34.24
C ARG A 194 -2.46 -6.01 -32.90
N LYS A 195 -1.89 -4.92 -32.40
CA LYS A 195 -1.34 -4.81 -31.05
C LYS A 195 -2.21 -3.85 -30.26
N GLU A 196 -2.88 -4.34 -29.23
CA GLU A 196 -3.76 -3.52 -28.40
C GLU A 196 -2.97 -2.50 -27.57
N ALA A 197 -3.58 -1.34 -27.30
CA ALA A 197 -2.98 -0.27 -26.53
C ALA A 197 -2.98 -0.60 -25.03
N GLY A 198 -1.89 -0.25 -24.33
CA GLY A 198 -1.82 -0.29 -22.87
C GLY A 198 -2.23 1.04 -22.23
N CYS A 199 -2.19 1.13 -20.90
CA CYS A 199 -2.51 2.38 -20.19
C CYS A 199 -1.60 3.57 -20.55
N THR A 200 -0.35 3.29 -20.94
CA THR A 200 0.71 4.31 -21.16
C THR A 200 1.52 4.06 -22.44
N LYS A 201 1.14 3.10 -23.27
CA LYS A 201 1.83 2.77 -24.52
C LYS A 201 0.81 2.50 -25.61
N ASP A 202 0.92 3.25 -26.70
CA ASP A 202 0.05 3.08 -27.85
C ASP A 202 0.17 1.68 -28.47
N GLY A 203 -0.96 1.24 -29.00
CA GLY A 203 -1.11 0.07 -29.85
C GLY A 203 -1.07 0.46 -31.32
N TYR A 204 -1.35 -0.51 -32.18
CA TYR A 204 -1.58 -0.29 -33.61
C TYR A 204 -2.57 -1.30 -34.15
N GLU A 205 -3.37 -0.89 -35.14
CA GLU A 205 -4.23 -1.81 -35.89
C GLU A 205 -3.41 -2.81 -36.71
N ALA A 206 -4.07 -3.87 -37.18
CA ALA A 206 -3.43 -4.85 -38.07
C ALA A 206 -2.98 -4.17 -39.39
N TYR A 207 -1.81 -4.56 -39.88
CA TYR A 207 -1.25 -4.05 -41.14
C TYR A 207 -0.42 -5.13 -41.83
N TRP A 208 -0.21 -4.99 -43.14
CA TRP A 208 0.60 -5.91 -43.93
C TRP A 208 1.93 -5.24 -44.31
N ARG A 209 3.00 -6.03 -44.36
CA ARG A 209 4.32 -5.54 -44.78
C ARG A 209 4.84 -6.33 -45.97
N CYS A 210 5.14 -5.64 -47.08
CA CYS A 210 5.74 -6.29 -48.23
C CYS A 210 7.17 -6.72 -47.90
N GLN A 211 7.52 -8.00 -48.10
CA GLN A 211 8.87 -8.50 -47.85
C GLN A 211 9.87 -8.04 -48.91
N THR A 212 9.43 -7.79 -50.14
CA THR A 212 10.27 -7.29 -51.24
C THR A 212 10.62 -5.81 -51.03
N CYS A 213 9.64 -4.90 -51.16
CA CYS A 213 9.88 -3.45 -51.13
C CYS A 213 9.81 -2.81 -49.73
N LYS A 214 9.57 -3.59 -48.66
CA LYS A 214 9.51 -3.16 -47.24
C LYS A 214 8.42 -2.16 -46.85
N LYS A 215 7.63 -1.65 -47.82
CA LYS A 215 6.42 -0.81 -47.65
C LYS A 215 5.35 -1.48 -46.78
N LEU A 216 4.48 -0.66 -46.18
CA LEU A 216 3.37 -1.08 -45.33
C LEU A 216 2.02 -0.81 -46.01
N PHE A 217 1.03 -1.63 -45.71
CA PHE A 217 -0.32 -1.57 -46.31
C PHE A 217 -1.39 -1.81 -45.24
N SER A 218 -2.56 -1.17 -45.38
CA SER A 218 -3.71 -1.40 -44.49
C SER A 218 -4.65 -2.53 -44.94
N ASP A 219 -4.33 -3.20 -46.04
CA ASP A 219 -5.15 -4.25 -46.65
C ASP A 219 -4.31 -5.45 -47.13
N GLU A 220 -4.95 -6.62 -47.21
CA GLU A 220 -4.33 -7.87 -47.66
C GLU A 220 -4.06 -7.93 -49.17
N ALA A 221 -4.67 -7.04 -49.96
CA ALA A 221 -4.43 -6.94 -51.40
C ALA A 221 -3.26 -5.99 -51.76
N GLY A 222 -2.71 -5.25 -50.79
CA GLY A 222 -1.60 -4.31 -51.01
C GLY A 222 -1.98 -3.08 -51.82
N THR A 223 -3.25 -2.66 -51.78
CA THR A 223 -3.79 -1.57 -52.58
C THR A 223 -3.71 -0.21 -51.88
N VAL A 224 -3.68 -0.18 -50.55
CA VAL A 224 -3.65 1.04 -49.73
C VAL A 224 -2.33 1.10 -48.95
N GLU A 225 -1.33 1.74 -49.55
CA GLU A 225 -0.03 2.00 -48.91
C GLU A 225 -0.16 2.98 -47.74
N ILE A 226 0.46 2.66 -46.61
CA ILE A 226 0.49 3.49 -45.41
C ILE A 226 1.93 3.82 -45.00
N ILE A 227 2.18 5.05 -44.54
CA ILE A 227 3.51 5.48 -44.09
C ILE A 227 3.88 4.83 -42.75
N ASN A 228 2.91 4.77 -41.83
CA ASN A 228 3.02 4.17 -40.51
C ASN A 228 1.76 3.32 -40.23
N PRO A 229 1.82 2.33 -39.31
CA PRO A 229 0.63 1.66 -38.79
C PRO A 229 -0.34 2.66 -38.15
N ILE A 230 -1.64 2.40 -38.25
CA ILE A 230 -2.68 3.24 -37.61
C ILE A 230 -2.57 3.07 -36.09
N GLU A 231 -2.23 4.16 -35.38
CA GLU A 231 -2.00 4.15 -33.93
C GLU A 231 -3.31 4.00 -33.14
N ILE A 232 -3.35 3.03 -32.22
CA ILE A 232 -4.41 2.92 -31.22
C ILE A 232 -3.91 3.66 -29.97
N LYS A 233 -4.51 4.80 -29.64
CA LYS A 233 -4.06 5.61 -28.50
C LYS A 233 -4.24 4.89 -27.16
N ALA A 234 -3.27 5.04 -26.27
CA ALA A 234 -3.32 4.55 -24.91
C ALA A 234 -4.58 5.05 -24.18
N THR A 235 -5.31 4.15 -23.55
CA THR A 235 -6.62 4.45 -22.89
C THR A 235 -6.48 5.15 -21.53
N GLY A 236 -5.25 5.49 -21.13
CA GLY A 236 -4.95 6.00 -19.79
C GLY A 236 -5.11 4.93 -18.71
N HIS A 237 -5.20 5.37 -17.46
CA HIS A 237 -5.45 4.49 -16.32
C HIS A 237 -6.93 4.57 -15.90
N ASP A 238 -7.66 3.46 -16.00
CA ASP A 238 -8.93 3.28 -15.28
C ASP A 238 -8.64 3.17 -13.79
N LEU A 239 -8.83 4.25 -13.04
CA LEU A 239 -8.42 4.41 -11.64
C LEU A 239 -9.59 4.30 -10.67
N LYS A 240 -9.58 3.28 -9.81
CA LYS A 240 -10.49 3.18 -8.67
C LYS A 240 -9.82 3.70 -7.41
N ALA A 241 -10.43 4.71 -6.78
CA ALA A 241 -9.99 5.23 -5.49
C ALA A 241 -10.19 4.21 -4.36
N VAL A 242 -9.14 4.00 -3.56
CA VAL A 242 -9.18 3.34 -2.25
C VAL A 242 -9.09 4.44 -1.20
N LYS A 243 -10.16 4.60 -0.41
CA LYS A 243 -10.24 5.64 0.63
C LYS A 243 -9.19 5.41 1.72
N ARG A 244 -8.70 6.50 2.33
CA ARG A 244 -7.88 6.50 3.55
C ARG A 244 -8.39 5.49 4.59
N LYS A 245 -7.50 4.63 5.09
CA LYS A 245 -7.69 3.85 6.31
C LYS A 245 -6.94 4.56 7.44
N GLU A 246 -7.62 4.89 8.53
CA GLU A 246 -6.97 5.51 9.68
C GLU A 246 -6.13 4.49 10.47
N ALA A 247 -5.06 4.95 11.11
CA ALA A 247 -4.12 4.09 11.82
C ALA A 247 -4.66 3.71 13.21
N GLY A 248 -4.45 2.45 13.60
CA GLY A 248 -4.80 1.96 14.94
C GLY A 248 -3.69 2.23 15.96
N CYS A 249 -3.78 1.56 17.11
CA CYS A 249 -2.70 1.52 18.09
C CYS A 249 -1.50 0.68 17.61
N THR A 250 -1.78 -0.39 16.86
CA THR A 250 -0.79 -1.40 16.43
C THR A 250 -0.75 -1.61 14.91
N GLU A 251 -1.83 -1.31 14.20
CA GLU A 251 -1.86 -1.36 12.73
C GLU A 251 -1.60 0.01 12.12
N ASP A 252 -0.67 0.08 11.16
CA ASP A 252 -0.56 1.22 10.26
C ASP A 252 -1.86 1.41 9.46
N GLY A 253 -2.23 2.68 9.26
CA GLY A 253 -3.21 3.12 8.29
C GLY A 253 -2.55 3.44 6.95
N HIS A 254 -3.33 3.96 6.02
CA HIS A 254 -2.81 4.51 4.76
C HIS A 254 -3.66 5.68 4.28
N GLU A 255 -3.06 6.60 3.55
CA GLU A 255 -3.78 7.69 2.87
C GLU A 255 -4.69 7.16 1.75
N THR A 256 -5.47 8.06 1.13
CA THR A 256 -6.23 7.73 -0.08
C THR A 256 -5.27 7.51 -1.23
N TYR A 257 -5.44 6.43 -1.98
CA TYR A 257 -4.65 6.13 -3.18
C TYR A 257 -5.55 5.57 -4.28
N TRP A 258 -5.07 5.60 -5.52
CA TRP A 258 -5.80 5.09 -6.68
C TRP A 258 -5.15 3.82 -7.19
N ARG A 259 -5.97 2.82 -7.57
CA ARG A 259 -5.49 1.57 -8.18
C ARG A 259 -6.03 1.42 -9.59
N CYS A 260 -5.12 1.26 -10.56
CA CYS A 260 -5.53 1.01 -11.93
C CYS A 260 -6.15 -0.39 -12.07
N GLN A 261 -7.35 -0.50 -12.61
CA GLN A 261 -8.01 -1.80 -12.78
C GLN A 261 -7.38 -2.63 -13.90
N THR A 262 -6.86 -1.98 -14.95
CA THR A 262 -6.20 -2.66 -16.06
C THR A 262 -4.83 -3.22 -15.68
N CYS A 263 -3.89 -2.36 -15.26
CA CYS A 263 -2.49 -2.75 -15.01
C CYS A 263 -2.12 -2.99 -13.54
N LYS A 264 -3.09 -2.88 -12.61
CA LYS A 264 -2.97 -3.12 -11.16
C LYS A 264 -1.97 -2.25 -10.37
N LYS A 265 -1.21 -1.37 -11.04
CA LYS A 265 -0.36 -0.30 -10.46
C LYS A 265 -1.14 0.63 -9.52
N LEU A 266 -0.41 1.28 -8.60
CA LEU A 266 -0.94 2.23 -7.61
C LEU A 266 -0.46 3.65 -7.92
N PHE A 267 -1.28 4.65 -7.58
CA PHE A 267 -1.01 6.06 -7.81
C PHE A 267 -1.43 6.90 -6.60
N SER A 268 -0.71 7.98 -6.30
CA SER A 268 -1.08 8.92 -5.22
C SER A 268 -2.05 10.02 -5.66
N ASP A 269 -2.40 10.07 -6.95
CA ASP A 269 -3.26 11.10 -7.54
C ASP A 269 -4.40 10.50 -8.40
N ALA A 270 -5.47 11.29 -8.57
CA ALA A 270 -6.63 10.89 -9.35
C ALA A 270 -6.41 10.94 -10.88
N ALA A 271 -5.32 11.52 -11.36
CA ALA A 271 -5.00 11.60 -12.79
C ALA A 271 -4.06 10.47 -13.26
N GLY A 272 -3.50 9.68 -12.34
CA GLY A 272 -2.60 8.57 -12.66
C GLY A 272 -1.20 9.02 -13.09
N THR A 273 -0.76 10.18 -12.61
CA THR A 273 0.50 10.81 -13.01
C THR A 273 1.68 10.45 -12.11
N VAL A 274 1.41 10.13 -10.83
CA VAL A 274 2.43 9.80 -9.82
C VAL A 274 2.25 8.35 -9.38
N GLU A 275 2.97 7.45 -10.06
CA GLU A 275 3.01 6.02 -9.70
C GLU A 275 3.73 5.81 -8.36
N ILE A 276 3.13 5.00 -7.48
CA ILE A 276 3.70 4.63 -6.18
C ILE A 276 3.83 3.11 -6.05
N SER A 277 4.87 2.64 -5.37
CA SER A 277 5.10 1.21 -5.13
C SER A 277 4.20 0.65 -4.01
N ASN A 278 3.90 1.47 -2.99
CA ASN A 278 2.99 1.18 -1.89
C ASN A 278 2.21 2.45 -1.52
N PRO A 279 1.02 2.35 -0.89
CA PRO A 279 0.32 3.51 -0.33
C PRO A 279 1.14 4.25 0.73
N THR A 280 0.94 5.57 0.86
CA THR A 280 1.52 6.36 1.96
C THR A 280 1.03 5.82 3.31
N ALA A 281 1.92 5.23 4.10
CA ALA A 281 1.57 4.63 5.38
C ALA A 281 1.38 5.69 6.47
N ILE A 282 0.20 5.71 7.09
CA ILE A 282 -0.07 6.50 8.29
C ILE A 282 0.37 5.64 9.47
N LYS A 283 1.39 6.08 10.22
CA LYS A 283 1.98 5.26 11.28
C LYS A 283 0.99 5.01 12.42
N ALA A 284 0.99 3.78 12.95
CA ALA A 284 0.27 3.41 14.15
C ALA A 284 0.56 4.40 15.30
N THR A 285 -0.49 4.80 16.00
CA THR A 285 -0.42 5.87 17.02
C THR A 285 0.10 5.39 18.39
N GLY A 286 0.38 4.09 18.52
CA GLY A 286 0.72 3.45 19.79
C GLY A 286 -0.49 3.32 20.72
N HIS A 287 -0.23 2.83 21.93
CA HIS A 287 -1.24 2.80 22.98
C HIS A 287 -1.19 4.08 23.81
N ASN A 288 -2.25 4.90 23.75
CA ASN A 288 -2.49 5.93 24.75
C ASN A 288 -2.93 5.24 26.05
N LEU A 289 -2.02 5.09 27.01
CA LEU A 289 -2.20 4.28 28.21
C LEU A 289 -2.50 5.14 29.45
N GLU A 290 -3.54 4.76 30.18
CA GLU A 290 -3.89 5.27 31.49
C GLU A 290 -3.44 4.25 32.55
N LYS A 291 -2.62 4.66 33.51
CA LYS A 291 -2.14 3.81 34.60
C LYS A 291 -3.22 3.66 35.68
N VAL A 292 -3.57 2.43 36.03
CA VAL A 292 -4.43 2.08 37.16
C VAL A 292 -3.54 1.49 38.25
N GLU A 293 -3.47 2.18 39.40
CA GLU A 293 -2.64 1.73 40.53
C GLU A 293 -3.20 0.48 41.21
N LYS A 294 -2.31 -0.25 41.88
CA LYS A 294 -2.60 -1.43 42.70
C LYS A 294 -3.75 -1.17 43.69
N LYS A 295 -4.74 -2.06 43.71
CA LYS A 295 -5.74 -2.16 44.80
C LYS A 295 -5.34 -3.34 45.69
N GLU A 296 -5.03 -3.08 46.96
CA GLU A 296 -4.77 -4.16 47.92
C GLU A 296 -6.01 -5.04 48.16
N ALA A 297 -5.77 -6.32 48.48
CA ALA A 297 -6.85 -7.28 48.74
C ALA A 297 -7.41 -7.14 50.17
N GLY A 298 -8.71 -7.38 50.32
CA GLY A 298 -9.39 -7.42 51.61
C GLY A 298 -9.42 -8.81 52.24
N CYS A 299 -10.28 -8.98 53.26
CA CYS A 299 -10.62 -10.31 53.78
C CYS A 299 -11.48 -11.13 52.80
N THR A 300 -12.34 -10.45 52.03
CA THR A 300 -13.38 -11.07 51.18
C THR A 300 -13.38 -10.57 49.73
N GLU A 301 -12.71 -9.44 49.44
CA GLU A 301 -12.53 -8.93 48.09
C GLU A 301 -11.11 -9.18 47.61
N ASP A 302 -10.96 -9.72 46.40
CA ASP A 302 -9.69 -9.73 45.69
C ASP A 302 -9.25 -8.27 45.38
N GLY A 303 -7.95 -8.05 45.49
CA GLY A 303 -7.26 -6.87 44.97
C GLY A 303 -6.75 -7.11 43.54
N HIS A 304 -5.98 -6.17 43.01
CA HIS A 304 -5.25 -6.34 41.77
C HIS A 304 -3.93 -5.56 41.80
N GLU A 305 -2.92 -6.08 41.10
CA GLU A 305 -1.68 -5.33 40.85
C GLU A 305 -1.92 -4.10 39.95
N THR A 306 -0.93 -3.21 39.88
CA THR A 306 -0.92 -2.08 38.93
C THR A 306 -0.99 -2.59 37.49
N TYR A 307 -1.81 -1.95 36.65
CA TYR A 307 -1.93 -2.24 35.22
C TYR A 307 -2.17 -0.97 34.42
N TRP A 308 -2.04 -1.05 33.09
CA TRP A 308 -2.30 0.05 32.17
C TRP A 308 -3.49 -0.27 31.27
N LYS A 309 -4.34 0.72 31.00
CA LYS A 309 -5.53 0.60 30.16
C LYS A 309 -5.41 1.50 28.96
N CYS A 310 -5.48 0.97 27.74
CA CYS A 310 -5.42 1.82 26.56
C CYS A 310 -6.75 2.55 26.34
N ASN A 311 -6.71 3.89 26.34
CA ASN A 311 -7.93 4.68 26.17
C ASN A 311 -8.49 4.65 24.75
N THR A 312 -7.69 4.31 23.75
CA THR A 312 -8.14 4.16 22.36
C THR A 312 -8.85 2.82 22.14
N CYS A 313 -8.16 1.69 22.39
CA CYS A 313 -8.68 0.35 22.07
C CYS A 313 -9.29 -0.43 23.25
N LYS A 314 -9.28 0.15 24.46
CA LYS A 314 -9.81 -0.39 25.73
C LYS A 314 -9.17 -1.71 26.24
N LYS A 315 -8.19 -2.27 25.52
CA LYS A 315 -7.32 -3.37 25.98
C LYS A 315 -6.52 -3.00 27.24
N LEU A 316 -6.14 -4.01 28.01
CA LEU A 316 -5.33 -3.89 29.23
C LEU A 316 -3.92 -4.42 29.00
N PHE A 317 -2.94 -3.88 29.74
CA PHE A 317 -1.52 -4.19 29.62
C PHE A 317 -0.86 -4.27 31.00
N SER A 318 0.13 -5.13 31.15
CA SER A 318 0.92 -5.24 32.40
C SER A 318 2.16 -4.33 32.43
N ASP A 319 2.37 -3.52 31.39
CA ASP A 319 3.56 -2.68 31.21
C ASP A 319 3.24 -1.27 30.67
N GLU A 320 4.07 -0.30 31.03
CA GLU A 320 3.96 1.10 30.61
C GLU A 320 4.21 1.31 29.11
N ALA A 321 4.87 0.36 28.42
CA ALA A 321 5.09 0.43 26.99
C ALA A 321 3.92 -0.16 26.15
N GLY A 322 2.93 -0.79 26.79
CA GLY A 322 1.78 -1.40 26.11
C GLY A 322 2.15 -2.58 25.22
N THR A 323 3.16 -3.35 25.62
CA THR A 323 3.70 -4.47 24.82
C THR A 323 3.17 -5.84 25.26
N VAL A 324 2.71 -5.97 26.51
CA VAL A 324 2.21 -7.22 27.11
C VAL A 324 0.72 -7.05 27.40
N GLU A 325 -0.12 -7.39 26.41
CA GLU A 325 -1.57 -7.38 26.55
C GLU A 325 -2.05 -8.46 27.53
N ILE A 326 -2.92 -8.08 28.47
CA ILE A 326 -3.54 -8.97 29.46
C ILE A 326 -5.07 -8.96 29.32
N SER A 327 -5.71 -10.10 29.53
CA SER A 327 -7.17 -10.22 29.45
C SER A 327 -7.90 -9.67 30.68
N ASN A 328 -7.26 -9.74 31.84
CA ASN A 328 -7.70 -9.18 33.12
C ASN A 328 -6.47 -8.72 33.92
N PRO A 329 -6.62 -7.79 34.89
CA PRO A 329 -5.56 -7.47 35.86
C PRO A 329 -5.13 -8.69 36.67
N THR A 330 -3.86 -8.75 37.08
CA THR A 330 -3.35 -9.79 37.98
C THR A 330 -4.02 -9.69 39.35
N ALA A 331 -4.92 -10.63 39.66
CA ALA A 331 -5.69 -10.60 40.90
C ALA A 331 -4.83 -10.96 42.12
N ILE A 332 -4.87 -10.10 43.14
CA ILE A 332 -4.28 -10.34 44.46
C ILE A 332 -5.36 -11.01 45.30
N LYS A 333 -5.11 -12.24 45.76
CA LYS A 333 -6.17 -13.00 46.44
C LYS A 333 -6.48 -12.47 47.83
N ALA A 334 -7.78 -12.42 48.13
CA ALA A 334 -8.30 -12.08 49.45
C ALA A 334 -7.62 -12.96 50.53
N THR A 335 -7.20 -12.33 51.63
CA THR A 335 -6.40 -13.01 52.68
C THR A 335 -7.24 -13.82 53.67
N GLY A 336 -8.56 -13.84 53.49
CA GLY A 336 -9.50 -14.48 54.41
C GLY A 336 -9.67 -13.72 55.72
N HIS A 337 -10.32 -14.36 56.69
CA HIS A 337 -10.47 -13.84 58.04
C HIS A 337 -9.41 -14.44 58.96
N ASN A 338 -8.49 -13.61 59.47
CA ASN A 338 -7.64 -13.97 60.60
C ASN A 338 -8.47 -13.89 61.90
N LEU A 339 -8.90 -15.03 62.44
CA LEU A 339 -9.89 -15.14 63.51
C LEU A 339 -9.26 -15.44 64.87
N GLU A 340 -9.55 -14.61 65.86
CA GLU A 340 -9.30 -14.88 67.28
C GLU A 340 -10.56 -15.51 67.90
N LYS A 341 -10.40 -16.59 68.67
CA LYS A 341 -11.49 -17.26 69.39
C LYS A 341 -11.74 -16.58 70.74
N VAL A 342 -13.00 -16.26 71.03
CA VAL A 342 -13.46 -15.81 72.35
C VAL A 342 -14.32 -16.92 72.96
N GLU A 343 -13.91 -17.41 74.12
CA GLU A 343 -14.62 -18.51 74.80
C GLU A 343 -15.94 -18.06 75.44
N LYS A 344 -16.83 -19.02 75.67
CA LYS A 344 -18.11 -18.89 76.37
C LYS A 344 -17.95 -18.22 77.75
N LYS A 345 -18.80 -17.24 78.05
CA LYS A 345 -19.03 -16.72 79.40
C LYS A 345 -20.39 -17.23 79.88
N ASP A 346 -20.43 -17.97 80.99
CA ASP A 346 -21.69 -18.41 81.58
C ASP A 346 -22.50 -17.24 82.17
N ALA A 347 -23.83 -17.39 82.18
CA ALA A 347 -24.75 -16.38 82.70
C ALA A 347 -24.84 -16.43 84.24
N GLY A 348 -24.97 -15.26 84.86
CA GLY A 348 -25.18 -15.12 86.29
C GLY A 348 -26.67 -15.08 86.68
N CYS A 349 -26.93 -14.73 87.94
CA CYS A 349 -28.31 -14.50 88.40
C CYS A 349 -28.93 -13.20 87.84
N ALA A 350 -28.11 -12.25 87.36
CA ALA A 350 -28.53 -10.95 86.86
C ALA A 350 -27.75 -10.45 85.62
N GLU A 351 -26.59 -11.04 85.31
CA GLU A 351 -25.86 -10.76 84.07
C GLU A 351 -26.10 -11.87 83.04
N ASP A 352 -26.38 -11.47 81.79
CA ASP A 352 -26.32 -12.39 80.66
C ASP A 352 -24.88 -12.86 80.40
N GLY A 353 -24.77 -14.13 79.99
CA GLY A 353 -23.57 -14.72 79.43
C GLY A 353 -23.56 -14.62 77.90
N HIS A 354 -22.58 -15.25 77.26
CA HIS A 354 -22.56 -15.46 75.82
C HIS A 354 -21.89 -16.78 75.45
N GLU A 355 -22.31 -17.39 74.35
CA GLU A 355 -21.62 -18.55 73.77
C GLU A 355 -20.25 -18.16 73.19
N THR A 356 -19.46 -19.19 72.84
CA THR A 356 -18.18 -19.02 72.13
C THR A 356 -18.40 -18.38 70.74
N TYR A 357 -17.54 -17.45 70.37
CA TYR A 357 -17.56 -16.80 69.05
C TYR A 357 -16.13 -16.49 68.55
N TRP A 358 -16.00 -16.08 67.29
CA TRP A 358 -14.74 -15.70 66.68
C TRP A 358 -14.76 -14.23 66.22
N ARG A 359 -13.63 -13.53 66.32
CA ARG A 359 -13.48 -12.13 65.92
C ARG A 359 -12.36 -11.99 64.91
N CYS A 360 -12.64 -11.42 63.74
CA CYS A 360 -11.59 -11.18 62.76
C CYS A 360 -10.70 -10.01 63.18
N GLN A 361 -9.39 -10.21 63.28
CA GLN A 361 -8.47 -9.14 63.68
C GLN A 361 -8.29 -8.06 62.62
N THR A 362 -8.49 -8.38 61.34
CA THR A 362 -8.33 -7.43 60.23
C THR A 362 -9.55 -6.51 60.10
N CYS A 363 -10.76 -7.05 59.98
CA CYS A 363 -11.98 -6.28 59.73
C CYS A 363 -12.90 -6.09 60.95
N LYS A 364 -12.52 -6.63 62.13
CA LYS A 364 -13.23 -6.57 63.42
C LYS A 364 -14.65 -7.16 63.49
N LYS A 365 -15.19 -7.66 62.37
CA LYS A 365 -16.42 -8.48 62.27
C LYS A 365 -16.37 -9.71 63.20
N LEU A 366 -17.54 -10.18 63.62
CA LEU A 366 -17.73 -11.35 64.48
C LEU A 366 -18.33 -12.51 63.68
N PHE A 367 -18.02 -13.74 64.09
CA PHE A 367 -18.46 -14.98 63.42
C PHE A 367 -18.83 -16.04 64.45
N SER A 368 -19.81 -16.90 64.12
CA SER A 368 -20.20 -18.03 64.98
C SER A 368 -19.42 -19.32 64.70
N ASP A 369 -18.47 -19.30 63.76
CA ASP A 369 -17.71 -20.46 63.31
C ASP A 369 -16.21 -20.16 63.15
N ALA A 370 -15.40 -21.21 63.31
CA ALA A 370 -13.94 -21.13 63.19
C ALA A 370 -13.42 -20.94 61.74
N ALA A 371 -14.28 -21.04 60.73
CA ALA A 371 -13.92 -20.80 59.32
C ALA A 371 -14.25 -19.37 58.85
N GLY A 372 -14.96 -18.56 59.66
CA GLY A 372 -15.33 -17.19 59.32
C GLY A 372 -16.38 -17.11 58.22
N THR A 373 -17.28 -18.09 58.15
CA THR A 373 -18.28 -18.22 57.10
C THR A 373 -19.67 -17.69 57.49
N VAL A 374 -19.97 -17.65 58.79
CA VAL A 374 -21.26 -17.20 59.35
C VAL A 374 -21.02 -15.95 60.19
N GLU A 375 -21.08 -14.79 59.53
CA GLU A 375 -20.97 -13.48 60.18
C GLU A 375 -22.17 -13.23 61.12
N ILE A 376 -21.89 -12.76 62.34
CA ILE A 376 -22.88 -12.39 63.34
C ILE A 376 -22.72 -10.93 63.76
N SER A 377 -23.83 -10.25 64.06
CA SER A 377 -23.81 -8.85 64.51
C SER A 377 -23.44 -8.71 65.98
N ASN A 378 -23.79 -9.69 66.81
CA ASN A 378 -23.46 -9.80 68.23
C ASN A 378 -23.28 -11.28 68.62
N PRO A 379 -22.54 -11.59 69.70
CA PRO A 379 -22.50 -12.95 70.26
C PRO A 379 -23.87 -13.44 70.71
N THR A 380 -24.11 -14.76 70.63
CA THR A 380 -25.35 -15.38 71.11
C THR A 380 -25.43 -15.29 72.63
N ALA A 381 -26.36 -14.47 73.14
CA ALA A 381 -26.52 -14.22 74.57
C ALA A 381 -27.17 -15.40 75.30
N ILE A 382 -26.58 -15.79 76.43
CA ILE A 382 -27.11 -16.79 77.37
C ILE A 382 -27.85 -16.03 78.46
N LYS A 383 -29.15 -16.29 78.66
CA LYS A 383 -29.96 -15.48 79.57
C LYS A 383 -29.71 -15.77 81.04
N ALA A 384 -29.66 -14.71 81.85
CA ALA A 384 -29.58 -14.78 83.30
C ALA A 384 -30.75 -15.60 83.88
N THR A 385 -30.47 -16.40 84.91
CA THR A 385 -31.43 -17.39 85.47
C THR A 385 -32.35 -16.83 86.56
N GLY A 386 -32.20 -15.55 86.92
CA GLY A 386 -33.00 -14.88 87.94
C GLY A 386 -32.61 -15.22 89.38
N HIS A 387 -33.52 -14.94 90.31
CA HIS A 387 -33.34 -15.19 91.74
C HIS A 387 -34.30 -16.27 92.25
N ASN A 388 -33.76 -17.31 92.87
CA ASN A 388 -34.52 -18.37 93.53
C ASN A 388 -34.74 -17.97 94.99
N LEU A 389 -35.95 -17.52 95.34
CA LEU A 389 -36.24 -16.79 96.58
C LEU A 389 -36.98 -17.65 97.61
N GLU A 390 -36.52 -17.61 98.86
CA GLU A 390 -37.14 -18.25 100.02
C GLU A 390 -37.76 -17.17 100.93
N LYS A 391 -39.04 -17.31 101.28
CA LYS A 391 -39.78 -16.35 102.11
C LYS A 391 -39.54 -16.60 103.60
N VAL A 392 -39.23 -15.54 104.34
CA VAL A 392 -39.13 -15.52 105.81
C VAL A 392 -40.25 -14.65 106.37
N GLU A 393 -41.11 -15.24 107.20
CA GLU A 393 -42.28 -14.54 107.74
C GLU A 393 -41.96 -13.56 108.88
N LYS A 394 -42.88 -12.62 109.09
CA LYS A 394 -42.86 -11.62 110.16
C LYS A 394 -42.70 -12.24 111.57
N LYS A 395 -41.82 -11.65 112.39
CA LYS A 395 -41.72 -11.86 113.84
C LYS A 395 -42.24 -10.62 114.56
N ASP A 396 -43.23 -10.75 115.44
CA ASP A 396 -43.71 -9.61 116.25
C ASP A 396 -42.74 -9.21 117.38
N ALA A 397 -42.85 -7.95 117.82
CA ALA A 397 -42.01 -7.36 118.86
C ALA A 397 -42.59 -7.57 120.28
N GLY A 398 -41.71 -7.77 121.26
CA GLY A 398 -42.06 -8.03 122.66
C GLY A 398 -42.11 -6.78 123.55
N CYS A 399 -41.98 -6.98 124.87
CA CYS A 399 -41.75 -5.87 125.81
C CYS A 399 -40.31 -5.33 125.71
N THR A 400 -39.33 -6.19 125.35
CA THR A 400 -37.89 -5.91 125.38
C THR A 400 -37.13 -6.36 124.12
N GLU A 401 -37.75 -7.14 123.24
CA GLU A 401 -37.16 -7.58 121.96
C GLU A 401 -37.84 -6.90 120.77
N ASP A 402 -37.05 -6.50 119.78
CA ASP A 402 -37.55 -6.09 118.48
C ASP A 402 -37.99 -7.30 117.63
N GLY A 403 -39.00 -7.07 116.79
CA GLY A 403 -39.46 -7.97 115.74
C GLY A 403 -38.90 -7.58 114.37
N HIS A 404 -39.38 -8.24 113.31
CA HIS A 404 -39.12 -7.84 111.93
C HIS A 404 -40.31 -8.17 111.02
N GLU A 405 -40.47 -7.41 109.94
CA GLU A 405 -41.43 -7.72 108.88
C GLU A 405 -40.99 -8.92 108.02
N THR A 406 -41.90 -9.40 107.16
CA THR A 406 -41.62 -10.45 106.17
C THR A 406 -40.59 -9.98 105.13
N TYR A 407 -39.69 -10.89 104.71
CA TYR A 407 -38.69 -10.64 103.67
C TYR A 407 -38.37 -11.92 102.88
N TRP A 408 -37.65 -11.80 101.76
CA TRP A 408 -37.21 -12.91 100.92
C TRP A 408 -35.69 -13.02 100.89
N LYS A 409 -35.16 -14.22 100.67
CA LYS A 409 -33.72 -14.52 100.60
C LYS A 409 -33.40 -15.35 99.36
N CYS A 410 -32.51 -14.86 98.50
CA CYS A 410 -32.12 -15.63 97.31
C CYS A 410 -31.17 -16.77 97.70
N ASN A 411 -31.55 -18.01 97.41
CA ASN A 411 -30.75 -19.16 97.74
C ASN A 411 -29.50 -19.32 96.87
N THR A 412 -29.44 -18.71 95.69
CA THR A 412 -28.27 -18.73 94.81
C THR A 412 -27.22 -17.71 95.25
N CYS A 413 -27.58 -16.41 95.34
CA CYS A 413 -26.63 -15.33 95.62
C CYS A 413 -26.62 -14.84 97.09
N LYS A 414 -27.45 -15.42 97.95
CA LYS A 414 -27.60 -15.11 99.40
C LYS A 414 -28.04 -13.69 99.77
N LYS A 415 -28.28 -12.82 98.79
CA LYS A 415 -28.91 -11.49 98.93
C LYS A 415 -30.31 -11.58 99.53
N LEU A 416 -30.75 -10.52 100.22
CA LEU A 416 -32.09 -10.36 100.78
C LEU A 416 -32.92 -9.38 99.94
N PHE A 417 -34.23 -9.56 99.92
CA PHE A 417 -35.18 -8.76 99.13
C PHE A 417 -36.45 -8.45 99.93
N SER A 418 -37.06 -7.29 99.69
CA SER A 418 -38.35 -6.92 100.32
C SER A 418 -39.58 -7.33 99.49
N ASP A 419 -39.38 -8.01 98.37
CA ASP A 419 -40.42 -8.39 97.41
C ASP A 419 -40.25 -9.83 96.88
N GLU A 420 -41.37 -10.46 96.51
CA GLU A 420 -41.42 -11.81 95.96
C GLU A 420 -40.80 -11.94 94.56
N ALA A 421 -40.65 -10.82 93.83
CA ALA A 421 -40.01 -10.80 92.52
C ALA A 421 -38.48 -10.65 92.58
N GLY A 422 -37.90 -10.41 93.76
CA GLY A 422 -36.45 -10.23 93.94
C GLY A 422 -35.89 -8.99 93.25
N THR A 423 -36.69 -7.93 93.13
CA THR A 423 -36.33 -6.69 92.43
C THR A 423 -35.79 -5.60 93.36
N VAL A 424 -36.16 -5.64 94.65
CA VAL A 424 -35.78 -4.65 95.67
C VAL A 424 -34.85 -5.31 96.69
N GLU A 425 -33.56 -5.30 96.39
CA GLU A 425 -32.51 -5.80 97.29
C GLU A 425 -32.45 -4.96 98.58
N ILE A 426 -32.46 -5.63 99.73
CA ILE A 426 -32.33 -5.03 101.06
C ILE A 426 -31.08 -5.55 101.77
N SER A 427 -30.44 -4.70 102.58
CA SER A 427 -29.25 -5.08 103.36
C SER A 427 -29.60 -5.78 104.67
N ASN A 428 -30.76 -5.50 105.26
CA ASN A 428 -31.30 -6.11 106.47
C ASN A 428 -32.84 -6.08 106.45
N PRO A 429 -33.53 -6.99 107.17
CA PRO A 429 -34.98 -6.93 107.36
C PRO A 429 -35.45 -5.66 108.10
N THR A 430 -36.67 -5.19 107.78
CA THR A 430 -37.31 -4.05 108.44
C THR A 430 -37.70 -4.40 109.88
N ALA A 431 -37.13 -3.71 110.87
CA ALA A 431 -37.33 -4.02 112.30
C ALA A 431 -38.57 -3.34 112.91
N ILE A 432 -39.29 -4.09 113.76
CA ILE A 432 -40.48 -3.67 114.52
C ILE A 432 -40.08 -3.42 115.97
N LYS A 433 -40.47 -2.29 116.57
CA LYS A 433 -39.95 -1.89 117.89
C LYS A 433 -40.74 -2.42 119.08
N ALA A 434 -40.00 -2.79 120.14
CA ALA A 434 -40.55 -3.26 121.42
C ALA A 434 -41.47 -2.24 122.11
N THR A 435 -42.46 -2.72 122.89
CA THR A 435 -43.62 -1.92 123.34
C THR A 435 -43.65 -1.51 124.83
N GLY A 436 -42.62 -1.87 125.61
CA GLY A 436 -42.44 -1.40 126.99
C GLY A 436 -43.44 -1.91 128.04
N HIS A 437 -43.15 -1.59 129.31
CA HIS A 437 -43.91 -1.98 130.50
C HIS A 437 -44.99 -0.96 130.90
N ASN A 438 -46.01 -1.42 131.62
CA ASN A 438 -47.17 -0.63 132.06
C ASN A 438 -47.38 -0.82 133.56
N LEU A 439 -46.93 0.13 134.39
CA LEU A 439 -46.83 -0.04 135.84
C LEU A 439 -47.99 0.59 136.64
N LYS A 440 -48.50 -0.15 137.62
CA LYS A 440 -49.47 0.30 138.64
C LYS A 440 -48.78 0.34 140.00
N LYS A 441 -48.81 1.49 140.68
CA LYS A 441 -48.24 1.69 142.03
C LYS A 441 -49.18 1.16 143.12
N VAL A 442 -48.60 0.55 144.15
CA VAL A 442 -49.26 0.17 145.42
C VAL A 442 -48.51 0.88 146.55
N GLU A 443 -49.23 1.57 147.43
CA GLU A 443 -48.63 2.33 148.54
C GLU A 443 -48.38 1.47 149.78
N LYS A 444 -47.46 1.92 150.63
CA LYS A 444 -47.15 1.32 151.93
C LYS A 444 -48.38 1.23 152.84
N LYS A 445 -48.56 0.09 153.50
CA LYS A 445 -49.48 -0.11 154.63
C LYS A 445 -48.68 -0.53 155.86
N ASP A 446 -48.93 0.09 157.01
CA ASP A 446 -48.24 -0.27 158.27
C ASP A 446 -48.81 -1.54 158.91
N ALA A 447 -47.93 -2.35 159.49
CA ALA A 447 -48.28 -3.59 160.18
C ALA A 447 -48.83 -3.32 161.60
N THR A 448 -49.74 -4.16 162.07
CA THR A 448 -50.38 -4.05 163.39
C THR A 448 -50.19 -5.34 164.19
N ALA A 449 -50.73 -5.41 165.41
CA ALA A 449 -50.73 -6.65 166.19
C ALA A 449 -51.56 -7.79 165.53
N THR A 450 -52.48 -7.45 164.61
CA THR A 450 -53.40 -8.42 163.98
C THR A 450 -53.24 -8.53 162.46
N GLU A 451 -52.72 -7.53 161.75
CA GLU A 451 -52.54 -7.52 160.29
C GLU A 451 -51.09 -7.28 159.86
N GLU A 452 -50.69 -7.88 158.74
CA GLU A 452 -49.42 -7.60 158.08
C GLU A 452 -49.50 -6.31 157.24
N GLY A 453 -48.37 -5.62 157.14
CA GLY A 453 -48.20 -4.43 156.32
C GLY A 453 -47.51 -4.74 154.99
N ASN A 454 -47.32 -3.71 154.18
CA ASN A 454 -46.50 -3.79 152.96
C ASN A 454 -45.69 -2.51 152.73
N SER A 455 -44.57 -2.62 152.00
CA SER A 455 -43.82 -1.49 151.43
C SER A 455 -44.46 -0.99 150.13
N THR A 456 -44.05 0.19 149.66
CA THR A 456 -44.50 0.73 148.36
C THR A 456 -43.82 -0.02 147.20
N TYR A 457 -44.60 -0.47 146.20
CA TYR A 457 -44.09 -1.16 145.01
C TYR A 457 -44.89 -0.82 143.75
N TRP A 458 -44.41 -1.26 142.59
CA TRP A 458 -45.09 -1.19 141.29
C TRP A 458 -45.32 -2.59 140.71
N PHE A 459 -46.37 -2.78 139.92
CA PHE A 459 -46.71 -4.04 139.27
C PHE A 459 -47.06 -3.83 137.79
N CYS A 460 -46.50 -4.66 136.90
CA CYS A 460 -46.75 -4.61 135.46
C CYS A 460 -47.80 -5.63 135.03
N ASP A 461 -48.93 -5.17 134.48
CA ASP A 461 -50.02 -6.06 134.05
C ASP A 461 -49.75 -6.80 132.72
N LYS A 462 -48.86 -6.29 131.86
CA LYS A 462 -48.45 -6.98 130.62
C LYS A 462 -47.55 -8.20 130.84
N CYS A 463 -46.74 -8.21 131.91
CA CYS A 463 -45.75 -9.28 132.17
C CYS A 463 -45.82 -9.90 133.57
N ASN A 464 -46.78 -9.48 134.40
CA ASN A 464 -47.03 -9.94 135.78
C ASN A 464 -45.81 -9.85 136.72
N LYS A 465 -44.91 -8.89 136.47
CA LYS A 465 -43.70 -8.65 137.28
C LYS A 465 -43.89 -7.48 138.26
N TYR A 466 -43.21 -7.54 139.39
CA TYR A 466 -43.19 -6.50 140.43
C TYR A 466 -41.88 -5.72 140.35
N PHE A 467 -41.91 -4.43 140.69
CA PHE A 467 -40.77 -3.53 140.59
C PHE A 467 -40.71 -2.58 141.80
N SER A 468 -39.50 -2.22 142.25
CA SER A 468 -39.31 -1.25 143.35
C SER A 468 -39.21 0.20 142.88
N ASP A 469 -39.31 0.46 141.57
CA ASP A 469 -39.29 1.79 140.97
C ASP A 469 -40.37 1.98 139.88
N ALA A 470 -40.64 3.25 139.56
CA ALA A 470 -41.66 3.67 138.61
C ALA A 470 -41.27 3.55 137.12
N LYS A 471 -40.05 3.08 136.80
CA LYS A 471 -39.56 2.92 135.42
C LYS A 471 -39.48 1.46 134.97
N ALA A 472 -39.64 0.51 135.89
CA ALA A 472 -39.36 -0.91 135.71
C ALA A 472 -37.85 -1.24 135.55
N GLU A 473 -36.95 -0.42 136.13
CA GLU A 473 -35.50 -0.70 136.09
C GLU A 473 -35.09 -1.83 137.06
N THR A 474 -35.81 -1.97 138.19
CA THR A 474 -35.49 -2.89 139.30
C THR A 474 -36.64 -3.85 139.54
N GLU A 475 -36.56 -5.05 138.96
CA GLU A 475 -37.52 -6.13 139.22
C GLU A 475 -37.34 -6.70 140.64
N ILE A 476 -38.43 -6.81 141.39
CA ILE A 476 -38.48 -7.41 142.73
C ILE A 476 -39.50 -8.56 142.76
N LYS A 477 -39.50 -9.36 143.82
CA LYS A 477 -40.54 -10.35 144.05
C LYS A 477 -41.66 -9.76 144.90
N LYS A 478 -42.81 -10.42 144.92
CA LYS A 478 -43.97 -9.96 145.70
C LYS A 478 -43.70 -10.10 147.21
N GLU A 479 -42.95 -11.11 147.59
CA GLU A 479 -42.61 -11.47 148.96
C GLU A 479 -41.72 -10.40 149.62
N ASP A 480 -40.85 -9.75 148.82
CA ASP A 480 -39.98 -8.66 149.25
C ASP A 480 -40.75 -7.39 149.69
N THR A 481 -42.08 -7.39 149.53
CA THR A 481 -42.95 -6.24 149.84
C THR A 481 -43.65 -6.31 151.19
N VAL A 482 -43.55 -7.40 151.97
CA VAL A 482 -44.41 -7.66 153.16
C VAL A 482 -43.75 -7.30 154.49
N LEU A 483 -44.53 -6.86 155.49
CA LEU A 483 -44.07 -6.44 156.83
C LEU A 483 -44.83 -7.15 157.97
N ALA A 484 -44.10 -7.65 158.98
CA ALA A 484 -44.61 -8.49 160.07
C ALA A 484 -45.10 -7.72 161.34
N LYS A 485 -45.73 -8.47 162.26
CA LYS A 485 -46.50 -7.97 163.43
C LYS A 485 -45.66 -7.79 164.72
N LEU A 486 -46.19 -7.04 165.71
CA LEU A 486 -45.48 -6.58 166.93
C LEU A 486 -45.96 -7.27 168.23
N SER A 487 -45.11 -7.31 169.29
CA SER A 487 -45.33 -8.07 170.55
C SER A 487 -44.81 -7.38 171.84
N THR A 488 -45.11 -7.93 173.03
CA THR A 488 -44.96 -7.29 174.37
C THR A 488 -43.93 -7.98 175.31
N VAL A 489 -43.69 -7.43 176.52
CA VAL A 489 -42.40 -7.49 177.26
C VAL A 489 -42.51 -7.92 178.74
N ASN A 490 -41.53 -8.69 179.29
CA ASN A 490 -41.09 -8.54 180.71
C ASN A 490 -39.72 -9.19 181.13
N LYS A 491 -38.69 -8.32 181.28
CA LYS A 491 -37.63 -8.20 182.33
C LYS A 491 -36.97 -9.41 183.06
N LYS A 492 -35.62 -9.48 183.01
CA LYS A 492 -34.69 -9.47 184.19
C LYS A 492 -33.24 -9.06 183.83
N GLU A 493 -32.43 -8.66 184.84
CA GLU A 493 -30.99 -8.30 184.79
C GLU A 493 -30.06 -9.53 184.51
N THR A 494 -28.72 -9.45 184.28
CA THR A 494 -27.70 -8.44 184.69
C THR A 494 -26.43 -8.43 183.79
N GLU A 495 -25.68 -7.31 183.86
CA GLU A 495 -24.22 -7.16 183.58
C GLU A 495 -23.69 -7.17 182.14
N ALA A 496 -22.43 -6.72 181.98
CA ALA A 496 -21.92 -6.05 180.77
C ALA A 496 -20.37 -6.08 180.63
N SER A 497 -19.84 -5.30 179.65
CA SER A 497 -18.41 -5.02 179.35
C SER A 497 -17.73 -5.99 178.36
N SER A 498 -16.90 -5.59 177.37
CA SER A 498 -16.60 -4.26 176.78
C SER A 498 -15.82 -4.38 175.44
N ALA A 499 -15.69 -3.24 174.73
CA ALA A 499 -14.78 -2.95 173.59
C ALA A 499 -15.03 -3.69 172.25
N LYS A 500 -15.23 -3.08 171.06
CA LYS A 500 -15.16 -1.69 170.49
C LYS A 500 -13.79 -1.15 169.99
N THR A 501 -13.53 -1.34 168.69
CA THR A 501 -12.98 -0.37 167.68
C THR A 501 -13.27 -0.95 166.28
N ALA A 502 -13.79 -0.24 165.26
CA ALA A 502 -13.35 0.96 164.51
C ALA A 502 -12.25 0.65 163.43
N ASN A 503 -12.23 1.22 162.21
CA ASN A 503 -13.06 2.29 161.63
C ASN A 503 -13.13 2.32 160.08
N ALA A 504 -14.10 3.12 159.58
CA ALA A 504 -14.23 3.92 158.34
C ALA A 504 -12.94 4.33 157.53
N THR A 505 -12.94 4.89 156.29
CA THR A 505 -13.88 5.15 155.15
C THR A 505 -13.12 5.95 154.05
N LYS A 506 -13.67 6.14 152.81
CA LYS A 506 -13.61 7.35 151.89
C LYS A 506 -13.28 7.01 150.40
N VAL A 507 -14.24 7.01 149.44
CA VAL A 507 -14.71 8.11 148.52
C VAL A 507 -13.66 8.55 147.46
N THR A 508 -13.93 8.58 146.14
CA THR A 508 -14.59 9.68 145.35
C THR A 508 -15.03 9.27 143.91
N SER A 509 -15.91 10.08 143.27
CA SER A 509 -16.57 9.98 141.92
C SER A 509 -15.64 10.31 140.71
N THR A 510 -15.99 10.35 139.38
CA THR A 510 -17.14 10.93 138.59
C THR A 510 -17.37 10.28 137.16
N THR A 511 -18.24 10.86 136.30
CA THR A 511 -18.75 10.41 134.95
C THR A 511 -18.12 11.19 133.73
N ASP A 512 -18.55 11.23 132.43
CA ASP A 512 -19.85 11.06 131.71
C ASP A 512 -19.79 10.98 130.14
N LYS A 513 -20.91 10.58 129.47
CA LYS A 513 -21.44 10.83 128.06
C LYS A 513 -20.78 10.44 126.69
N THR A 514 -21.47 9.52 125.96
CA THR A 514 -22.21 9.59 124.63
C THR A 514 -21.69 10.10 123.22
N THR A 515 -22.11 9.36 122.15
CA THR A 515 -22.65 9.76 120.77
C THR A 515 -21.83 9.95 119.43
N LYS A 516 -22.07 9.04 118.44
CA LYS A 516 -22.64 9.19 117.04
C LYS A 516 -21.92 9.79 115.77
N SER A 517 -22.07 9.05 114.63
CA SER A 517 -22.27 9.45 113.18
C SER A 517 -21.13 9.81 112.16
N SER A 518 -21.41 9.58 110.85
CA SER A 518 -20.62 9.78 109.58
C SER A 518 -21.16 10.99 108.73
N PRO A 519 -20.94 11.25 107.38
CA PRO A 519 -20.37 10.47 106.22
C PRO A 519 -19.59 11.21 105.03
N LYS A 520 -19.12 10.46 104.00
CA LYS A 520 -18.79 10.81 102.55
C LYS A 520 -17.63 11.82 102.24
N THR A 521 -17.04 12.09 101.03
CA THR A 521 -16.98 11.62 99.58
C THR A 521 -15.62 12.11 98.94
N GLY A 522 -15.17 11.95 97.66
CA GLY A 522 -15.62 11.31 96.39
C GLY A 522 -14.90 11.88 95.11
N ASP A 523 -14.88 11.16 93.95
CA ASP A 523 -14.56 11.55 92.53
C ASP A 523 -13.12 12.09 92.13
N SER A 524 -12.53 12.00 90.92
CA SER A 524 -12.80 11.31 89.60
C SER A 524 -11.58 11.31 88.58
N THR A 525 -11.77 10.80 87.33
CA THR A 525 -11.06 11.01 86.01
C THR A 525 -9.67 10.43 85.59
N ASP A 526 -9.69 9.34 84.79
CA ASP A 526 -9.25 9.07 83.37
C ASP A 526 -8.01 9.70 82.63
N VAL A 527 -7.59 9.03 81.50
CA VAL A 527 -6.93 9.49 80.23
C VAL A 527 -5.47 9.03 79.85
N GLN A 528 -5.36 8.01 78.97
CA GLN A 528 -4.41 7.80 77.81
C GLN A 528 -2.84 7.81 78.04
N LEU A 529 -1.88 7.59 77.10
CA LEU A 529 -1.79 7.33 75.63
C LEU A 529 -0.45 6.63 75.17
N TYR A 530 -0.50 5.55 74.35
CA TYR A 530 0.43 5.02 73.27
C TYR A 530 2.01 5.03 73.24
N VAL A 531 2.54 4.18 72.32
CA VAL A 531 3.70 4.39 71.35
C VAL A 531 5.17 4.12 71.79
N ILE A 532 6.14 3.61 70.98
CA ILE A 532 6.16 2.69 69.79
C ILE A 532 7.61 2.26 69.38
N LEU A 533 7.76 1.21 68.54
CA LEU A 533 8.88 0.80 67.62
C LEU A 533 10.38 0.79 68.07
N MET A 534 11.10 -0.30 67.72
CA MET A 534 12.03 -0.29 66.55
C MET A 534 12.64 -1.67 66.18
N LEU A 535 12.66 -2.00 64.87
CA LEU A 535 13.53 -3.02 64.23
C LEU A 535 13.71 -2.70 62.73
N VAL A 536 14.93 -2.40 62.28
CA VAL A 536 15.33 -2.25 60.86
C VAL A 536 16.84 -2.52 60.70
N SER A 537 17.28 -3.28 59.68
CA SER A 537 18.44 -2.97 58.79
C SER A 537 18.90 -4.15 57.90
N ILE A 538 19.61 -3.84 56.79
CA ILE A 538 20.33 -4.73 55.83
C ILE A 538 19.38 -5.56 54.92
N GLY A 539 19.58 -5.81 53.61
CA GLY A 539 20.60 -5.41 52.59
C GLY A 539 20.73 -6.51 51.48
N ALA A 540 21.33 -6.36 50.29
CA ALA A 540 21.80 -5.20 49.50
C ALA A 540 22.29 -5.64 48.07
N ALA A 541 22.53 -4.69 47.15
CA ALA A 541 23.42 -4.76 45.96
C ALA A 541 23.01 -5.49 44.63
N ALA A 542 23.84 -5.24 43.59
CA ALA A 542 23.87 -5.76 42.20
C ALA A 542 22.79 -5.30 41.18
N GLY A 543 23.05 -5.15 39.87
CA GLY A 543 24.29 -5.42 39.10
C GLY A 543 24.34 -4.74 37.71
N ALA A 544 25.43 -4.93 36.97
CA ALA A 544 25.83 -4.12 35.79
C ALA A 544 25.31 -4.60 34.41
N GLY A 545 25.36 -3.71 33.39
CA GLY A 545 25.17 -4.05 31.98
C GLY A 545 25.56 -2.89 31.03
N ALA A 546 26.24 -3.16 29.90
CA ALA A 546 26.76 -2.12 29.01
C ALA A 546 26.98 -2.56 27.55
N LYS A 547 26.78 -1.65 26.57
CA LYS A 547 27.75 -1.35 25.48
C LYS A 547 27.31 -0.22 24.51
N ARG A 548 28.32 0.43 23.92
CA ARG A 548 28.22 1.29 22.71
C ARG A 548 28.34 0.44 21.43
N LYS A 549 27.77 0.92 20.31
CA LYS A 549 28.32 0.95 18.91
C LYS A 549 27.20 1.34 17.92
N LEU A 550 27.44 1.86 16.71
CA LEU A 550 28.46 2.81 16.22
C LEU A 550 27.94 3.47 14.93
N LYS A 551 28.54 4.59 14.49
CA LYS A 551 28.12 5.42 13.35
C LYS A 551 28.94 5.11 12.09
N THR A 552 28.31 4.80 10.95
CA THR A 552 28.97 4.74 9.62
C THR A 552 28.02 5.24 8.52
N GLN A 553 28.60 5.77 7.43
CA GLN A 553 27.91 6.30 6.26
C GLN A 553 27.53 5.19 5.26
N ARG A 554 26.47 5.37 4.47
CA ARG A 554 26.63 5.87 3.09
C ARG A 554 25.35 6.53 2.58
#